data_AF-A0A419GUR0-F1
#
_entry.id   AF-A0A419GUR0-F1
#
_cell.length_a   1.000
_cell.length_b   1.000
_cell.length_c   1.000
_cell.angle_alpha   90.00
_cell.angle_beta   90.00
_cell.angle_gamma   90.00
#
_symmetry.space_group_name_H-M   'P 1'
#
loop_
_entity.id
_entity.type
_entity.pdbx_description
1 polymer ?
#
loop_
_entity_poly.entity_id
_entity_poly.type
_entity_poly.pdbx_seq_one_letter_code
_entity_poly.pdbx_strand_id
1 'polypeptide(L)'
;GLVRFGELPRFSHEAGTSLRPEHMLDRIEGMLLHAGGLSVFPLALIAAFSLRRRRWLALPLVAGAAVALGLYQRGAEDLGAASTVVYIVLIAAGSMMLIGVVSETVIQLANARGRRPVDTGFVFLASWLLVVMAAIILLLPHVTAKYTLAFTAPLTLIVVAELERGLSRGPRLTAFIGLTLALTFAGGFALSVTDYRLAASYRDLAASVGERFSPEGEVWFVGEWGFRHYMEAEGYRYLTSDDTSPAAGDLVISPAVTDWPLEPTLALRLQPLAVVEVQDAWPLRLMNSGADAGFYGTHWGLLPFAVSDEPVESFEVMLVGPRTAGRPD
;
A
#
# COMPACT_ATOMS: atom_id res chain seq x y z
N GLY A 1 9.91 4.38 -16.60
CA GLY A 1 11.14 5.19 -16.51
C GLY A 1 11.92 4.65 -15.33
N LEU A 2 13.13 4.14 -15.59
CA LEU A 2 13.95 3.42 -14.60
C LEU A 2 14.36 4.35 -13.46
N VAL A 3 14.02 3.99 -12.23
CA VAL A 3 14.55 4.60 -11.01
C VAL A 3 16.04 4.26 -10.98
N ARG A 4 16.89 5.26 -11.18
CA ARG A 4 18.35 5.07 -11.03
C ARG A 4 18.66 4.95 -9.54
N PHE A 5 19.57 4.04 -9.17
CA PHE A 5 20.19 4.03 -7.84
C PHE A 5 20.58 5.46 -7.42
N GLY A 6 19.93 5.97 -6.36
CA GLY A 6 20.15 7.31 -5.82
C GLY A 6 19.07 8.35 -6.13
N GLU A 7 18.07 8.05 -6.96
CA GLU A 7 16.84 8.85 -6.98
C GLU A 7 15.99 8.47 -5.76
N LEU A 8 15.79 9.43 -4.85
CA LEU A 8 14.86 9.26 -3.74
C LEU A 8 13.49 8.83 -4.30
N PRO A 9 12.75 7.94 -3.62
CA PRO A 9 11.38 7.61 -4.00
C PRO A 9 10.60 8.89 -4.29
N ARG A 10 9.69 8.86 -5.28
CA ARG A 10 8.85 10.03 -5.66
C ARG A 10 8.12 10.65 -4.46
N PHE A 11 7.94 9.87 -3.39
CA PHE A 11 7.62 10.34 -2.05
C PHE A 11 8.83 10.18 -1.11
N SER A 12 9.77 11.13 -1.15
CA SER A 12 10.84 11.19 -0.14
C SER A 12 10.25 11.70 1.18
N HIS A 13 9.50 10.85 1.87
CA HIS A 13 9.19 11.10 3.27
C HIS A 13 10.53 10.99 4.01
N GLU A 14 11.05 12.11 4.54
CA GLU A 14 12.05 12.07 5.61
C GLU A 14 11.62 10.95 6.56
N ALA A 15 12.41 9.88 6.68
CA ALA A 15 12.09 8.72 7.50
C ALA A 15 11.71 9.20 8.91
N GLY A 16 10.41 9.31 9.19
CA GLY A 16 10.01 10.06 10.37
C GLY A 16 8.51 10.21 10.56
N THR A 17 8.11 10.23 11.83
CA THR A 17 6.77 10.56 12.34
C THR A 17 6.49 12.08 12.25
N SER A 18 6.99 12.74 11.19
CA SER A 18 7.02 14.20 11.06
C SER A 18 5.62 14.79 11.01
N LEU A 19 5.27 15.64 11.98
CA LEU A 19 3.95 16.29 12.07
C LEU A 19 3.79 17.50 11.13
N ARG A 20 4.63 17.61 10.09
CA ARG A 20 4.46 18.65 9.08
C ARG A 20 3.11 18.47 8.36
N PRO A 21 2.40 19.56 8.00
CA PRO A 21 1.07 19.47 7.40
C PRO A 21 1.01 18.58 6.16
N GLU A 22 1.99 18.66 5.27
CA GLU A 22 2.09 17.82 4.06
C GLU A 22 2.05 16.32 4.40
N HIS A 23 2.94 15.85 5.28
CA HIS A 23 3.00 14.45 5.69
C HIS A 23 1.76 13.98 6.47
N MET A 24 1.02 14.91 7.07
CA MET A 24 -0.25 14.60 7.72
C MET A 24 -1.35 14.39 6.69
N LEU A 25 -1.40 15.20 5.64
CA LEU A 25 -2.36 15.05 4.54
C LEU A 25 -2.15 13.72 3.82
N ASP A 26 -0.91 13.35 3.51
CA ASP A 26 -0.59 12.08 2.85
C ASP A 26 -1.03 10.88 3.70
N ARG A 27 -0.81 10.96 5.02
CA ARG A 27 -1.27 9.91 5.97
C ARG A 27 -2.79 9.85 6.10
N ILE A 28 -3.48 10.99 6.05
CA ILE A 28 -4.95 11.02 6.06
C ILE A 28 -5.50 10.41 4.76
N GLU A 29 -4.95 10.80 3.61
CA GLU A 29 -5.34 10.29 2.31
C GLU A 29 -5.09 8.79 2.21
N GLY A 30 -3.87 8.34 2.53
CA GLY A 30 -3.49 6.93 2.59
C GLY A 30 -4.37 6.13 3.54
N MET A 31 -4.74 6.70 4.70
CA MET A 31 -5.66 6.07 5.66
C MET A 31 -7.06 5.89 5.07
N LEU A 32 -7.60 6.89 4.39
CA LEU A 32 -8.92 6.80 3.76
C LEU A 32 -8.92 5.78 2.61
N LEU A 33 -7.88 5.75 1.78
CA LEU A 33 -7.71 4.77 0.71
C LEU A 33 -7.63 3.35 1.26
N HIS A 34 -6.83 3.13 2.30
CA HIS A 34 -6.67 1.82 2.93
C HIS A 34 -7.94 1.37 3.66
N ALA A 35 -8.61 2.25 4.41
CA ALA A 35 -9.89 1.94 5.06
C ALA A 35 -10.99 1.64 4.03
N GLY A 36 -11.01 2.38 2.91
CA GLY A 36 -11.95 2.19 1.81
C GLY A 36 -11.69 0.94 0.98
N GLY A 37 -10.44 0.46 0.89
CA GLY A 37 -10.03 -0.63 -0.01
C GLY A 37 -9.73 -1.98 0.63
N LEU A 38 -9.33 -2.02 1.90
CA LEU A 38 -8.77 -3.24 2.51
C LEU A 38 -9.63 -3.88 3.61
N SER A 39 -10.80 -3.30 3.92
CA SER A 39 -11.67 -3.84 4.98
C SER A 39 -12.91 -4.54 4.41
N VAL A 40 -13.89 -3.77 3.94
CA VAL A 40 -15.11 -4.28 3.29
C VAL A 40 -15.10 -3.79 1.86
N PHE A 41 -15.71 -4.55 0.93
CA PHE A 41 -15.73 -4.19 -0.48
C PHE A 41 -16.18 -2.72 -0.68
N PRO A 42 -15.42 -1.89 -1.44
CA PRO A 42 -15.60 -0.42 -1.42
C PRO A 42 -17.03 0.04 -1.76
N LEU A 43 -17.65 -0.56 -2.77
CA LEU A 43 -19.01 -0.20 -3.18
C LEU A 43 -20.06 -0.58 -2.12
N ALA A 44 -19.83 -1.67 -1.39
CA ALA A 44 -20.69 -2.05 -0.28
C ALA A 44 -20.54 -1.08 0.90
N LEU A 45 -19.33 -0.57 1.14
CA LEU A 45 -19.05 0.47 2.12
C LEU A 45 -19.81 1.76 1.77
N ILE A 46 -19.71 2.23 0.52
CA ILE A 46 -20.44 3.42 0.04
C ILE A 46 -21.94 3.23 0.23
N ALA A 47 -22.48 2.08 -0.18
CA ALA A 47 -23.90 1.79 -0.03
C ALA A 47 -24.34 1.78 1.44
N ALA A 48 -23.63 1.04 2.31
CA ALA A 48 -23.94 0.93 3.74
C ALA A 48 -24.06 2.30 4.43
N PHE A 49 -23.12 3.21 4.14
CA PHE A 49 -23.08 4.53 4.76
C PHE A 49 -23.93 5.60 4.05
N SER A 50 -24.41 5.33 2.83
CA SER A 50 -25.29 6.26 2.09
C SER A 50 -26.78 6.09 2.40
N LEU A 51 -27.22 4.85 2.68
CA LEU A 51 -28.64 4.50 2.76
C LEU A 51 -29.37 5.12 3.96
N ARG A 52 -28.65 5.52 5.02
CA ARG A 52 -29.24 6.01 6.28
C ARG A 52 -29.35 7.54 6.34
N ARG A 53 -30.41 8.04 6.99
CA ARG A 53 -30.57 9.45 7.45
C ARG A 53 -30.28 10.54 6.39
N ARG A 54 -30.60 10.27 5.12
CA ARG A 54 -30.32 11.18 4.00
C ARG A 54 -28.82 11.45 3.77
N ARG A 55 -27.91 10.60 4.26
CA ARG A 55 -26.47 10.69 3.98
C ARG A 55 -26.16 10.57 2.49
N TRP A 56 -27.04 9.95 1.71
CA TRP A 56 -26.99 9.96 0.25
C TRP A 56 -26.92 11.39 -0.35
N LEU A 57 -27.35 12.43 0.37
CA LEU A 57 -27.17 13.84 -0.06
C LEU A 57 -25.70 14.27 -0.08
N ALA A 58 -24.83 13.65 0.72
CA ALA A 58 -23.39 13.90 0.70
C ALA A 58 -22.69 13.16 -0.45
N LEU A 59 -23.32 12.13 -1.03
CA LEU A 59 -22.69 11.28 -2.05
C LEU A 59 -22.25 12.06 -3.30
N PRO A 60 -23.02 13.00 -3.88
CA PRO A 60 -22.56 13.78 -5.03
C PRO A 60 -21.36 14.66 -4.70
N LEU A 61 -21.30 15.22 -3.48
CA LEU A 61 -20.18 16.04 -3.02
C LEU A 61 -18.92 15.19 -2.85
N VAL A 62 -19.05 14.03 -2.20
CA VAL A 62 -17.94 13.09 -2.00
C VAL A 62 -17.45 12.54 -3.35
N ALA A 63 -18.36 12.15 -4.24
CA ALA A 63 -18.01 11.67 -5.57
C ALA A 63 -17.33 12.76 -6.40
N GLY A 64 -17.84 14.00 -6.38
CA GLY A 64 -17.22 15.14 -7.06
C GLY A 64 -15.82 15.45 -6.54
N ALA A 65 -15.64 15.45 -5.21
CA ALA A 65 -14.33 15.65 -4.59
C ALA A 65 -13.35 14.50 -4.91
N ALA A 66 -13.82 13.25 -4.84
CA ALA A 66 -13.02 12.08 -5.19
C ALA A 66 -12.56 12.12 -6.65
N VAL A 67 -13.44 12.50 -7.59
CA VAL A 67 -13.09 12.68 -9.01
C VAL A 67 -12.09 13.82 -9.19
N ALA A 68 -12.30 14.96 -8.55
CA ALA A 68 -11.38 16.10 -8.64
C ALA A 68 -9.98 15.72 -8.13
N LEU A 69 -9.90 15.05 -6.97
CA LEU A 69 -8.64 14.54 -6.42
C LEU A 69 -8.02 13.48 -7.33
N GLY A 70 -8.79 12.51 -7.83
CA GLY A 70 -8.27 11.49 -8.74
C GLY A 70 -7.70 12.09 -10.03
N LEU A 71 -8.36 13.11 -10.60
CA LEU A 71 -7.84 13.84 -11.76
C LEU A 71 -6.59 14.67 -11.43
N TYR A 72 -6.53 15.25 -10.22
CA TYR A 72 -5.33 15.91 -9.72
C TYR A 72 -4.17 14.92 -9.61
N GLN A 73 -4.35 13.78 -8.93
CA GLN A 73 -3.32 12.75 -8.81
C GLN A 73 -2.89 12.18 -10.16
N ARG A 74 -3.82 12.04 -11.11
CA ARG A 74 -3.48 11.66 -12.49
C ARG A 74 -2.58 12.68 -13.19
N GLY A 75 -2.81 13.97 -12.98
CA GLY A 75 -2.01 15.02 -13.62
C GLY A 75 -0.68 15.30 -12.92
N ALA A 76 -0.66 15.23 -11.58
CA ALA A 76 0.50 15.54 -10.76
C ALA A 76 1.45 14.33 -10.61
N GLU A 77 0.88 13.15 -10.37
CA GLU A 77 1.62 11.92 -10.02
C GLU A 77 1.68 10.90 -11.18
N ASP A 78 1.18 11.27 -12.37
CA ASP A 78 1.11 10.41 -13.57
C ASP A 78 0.34 9.09 -13.34
N LEU A 79 -0.67 9.14 -12.46
CA LEU A 79 -1.48 7.97 -12.10
C LEU A 79 -2.19 7.38 -13.34
N GLY A 80 -1.95 6.10 -13.62
CA GLY A 80 -2.61 5.37 -14.72
C GLY A 80 -4.14 5.42 -14.65
N ALA A 81 -4.83 5.32 -15.79
CA ALA A 81 -6.28 5.57 -15.86
C ALA A 81 -7.09 4.58 -15.02
N ALA A 82 -6.68 3.31 -15.00
CA ALA A 82 -7.29 2.28 -14.16
C ALA A 82 -7.04 2.56 -12.66
N SER A 83 -5.81 2.90 -12.29
CA SER A 83 -5.45 3.34 -10.94
C SER A 83 -6.23 4.59 -10.50
N THR A 84 -6.52 5.53 -11.40
CA THR A 84 -7.38 6.69 -11.11
C THR A 84 -8.81 6.27 -10.74
N VAL A 85 -9.39 5.30 -11.45
CA VAL A 85 -10.72 4.79 -11.11
C VAL A 85 -10.70 4.08 -9.76
N VAL A 86 -9.67 3.26 -9.50
CA VAL A 86 -9.47 2.62 -8.19
C VAL A 86 -9.38 3.67 -7.10
N TYR A 87 -8.51 4.67 -7.26
CA TYR A 87 -8.36 5.81 -6.35
C TYR A 87 -9.71 6.44 -6.00
N ILE A 88 -10.48 6.85 -7.02
CA ILE A 88 -11.78 7.52 -6.85
C ILE A 88 -12.74 6.66 -6.02
N VAL A 89 -12.82 5.37 -6.31
CA VAL A 89 -13.70 4.44 -5.60
C VAL A 89 -13.25 4.27 -4.15
N LEU A 90 -11.95 4.08 -3.92
CA LEU A 90 -11.41 3.85 -2.57
C LEU A 90 -11.53 5.10 -1.68
N ILE A 91 -11.18 6.27 -2.21
CA ILE A 91 -11.26 7.52 -1.44
C ILE A 91 -12.71 7.90 -1.15
N ALA A 92 -13.64 7.65 -2.09
CA ALA A 92 -15.06 7.85 -1.87
C ALA A 92 -15.62 6.90 -0.81
N ALA A 93 -15.21 5.62 -0.84
CA ALA A 93 -15.59 4.63 0.16
C ALA A 93 -15.09 5.03 1.56
N GLY A 94 -13.79 5.32 1.71
CA GLY A 94 -13.21 5.77 2.98
C GLY A 94 -13.85 7.05 3.51
N SER A 95 -14.11 8.02 2.62
CA SER A 95 -14.76 9.28 2.99
C SER A 95 -16.21 9.08 3.44
N MET A 96 -17.00 8.27 2.71
CA MET A 96 -18.37 7.95 3.09
C MET A 96 -18.44 7.22 4.44
N MET A 97 -17.51 6.29 4.68
CA MET A 97 -17.36 5.63 5.97
C MET A 97 -17.09 6.65 7.08
N LEU A 98 -16.10 7.53 6.90
CA LEU A 98 -15.73 8.51 7.91
C LEU A 98 -16.88 9.48 8.22
N ILE A 99 -17.55 10.01 7.18
CA ILE A 99 -18.74 10.87 7.33
C ILE A 99 -19.85 10.12 8.08
N GLY A 100 -20.09 8.85 7.74
CA GLY A 100 -21.08 8.01 8.38
C GLY A 100 -20.80 7.84 9.88
N VAL A 101 -19.57 7.43 10.22
CA VAL A 101 -19.13 7.21 11.60
C VAL A 101 -19.17 8.50 12.41
N VAL A 102 -18.57 9.58 11.90
CA VAL A 102 -18.51 10.88 12.61
C VAL A 102 -19.91 11.46 12.80
N SER A 103 -20.76 11.45 11.76
CA SER A 103 -22.13 11.98 11.87
C SER A 103 -22.98 11.21 12.88
N GLU A 104 -22.87 9.87 12.94
CA GLU A 104 -23.60 9.11 13.97
C GLU A 104 -23.02 9.39 15.37
N THR A 105 -21.70 9.44 15.53
CA THR A 105 -21.06 9.77 16.81
C THR A 105 -21.52 11.12 17.33
N VAL A 106 -21.56 12.17 16.48
CA VAL A 106 -22.07 13.50 16.86
C VAL A 106 -23.52 13.43 17.32
N ILE A 107 -24.37 12.63 16.65
CA ILE A 107 -25.76 12.45 17.05
C ILE A 107 -25.87 11.72 18.40
N GLN A 108 -25.07 10.69 18.64
CA GLN A 108 -25.04 9.97 19.92
C GLN A 108 -24.58 10.88 21.07
N LEU A 109 -23.60 11.74 20.83
CA LEU A 109 -23.15 12.75 21.81
C LEU A 109 -24.23 13.80 22.08
N ALA A 110 -24.96 14.25 21.04
CA ALA A 110 -26.08 15.17 21.20
C ALA A 110 -27.24 14.53 22.00
N ASN A 111 -27.52 13.24 21.76
CA ASN A 111 -28.48 12.47 22.53
C ASN A 111 -28.08 12.36 24.01
N ALA A 112 -26.80 12.07 24.28
CA ALA A 112 -26.26 12.02 25.64
C ALA A 112 -26.46 13.35 26.39
N ARG A 113 -26.13 14.48 25.74
CA ARG A 113 -26.36 15.83 26.30
C ARG A 113 -27.84 16.12 26.53
N GLY A 114 -28.70 15.68 25.61
CA GLY A 114 -30.15 15.82 25.70
C GLY A 114 -30.83 14.80 26.61
N ARG A 115 -30.08 13.96 27.34
CA ARG A 115 -30.60 12.86 28.19
C ARG A 115 -31.54 11.90 27.43
N ARG A 116 -31.29 11.71 26.13
CA ARG A 116 -31.98 10.75 25.27
C ARG A 116 -31.21 9.42 25.26
N PRO A 117 -31.85 8.30 24.86
CA PRO A 117 -31.18 7.01 24.71
C PRO A 117 -29.97 7.12 23.78
N VAL A 118 -28.84 6.53 24.19
CA VAL A 118 -27.57 6.50 23.46
C VAL A 118 -27.26 5.05 23.10
N ASP A 119 -26.81 4.84 21.87
CA ASP A 119 -26.24 3.57 21.45
C ASP A 119 -24.79 3.47 21.90
N THR A 120 -24.58 2.98 23.13
CA THR A 120 -23.25 2.85 23.75
C THR A 120 -22.36 1.88 22.98
N GLY A 121 -22.94 0.84 22.37
CA GLY A 121 -22.21 -0.12 21.54
C GLY A 121 -21.63 0.55 20.30
N PHE A 122 -22.42 1.36 19.58
CA PHE A 122 -21.90 2.13 18.46
C PHE A 122 -20.81 3.12 18.90
N VAL A 123 -21.01 3.86 19.99
CA VAL A 123 -20.02 4.82 20.49
C VAL A 123 -18.70 4.12 20.80
N PHE A 124 -18.73 2.95 21.44
CA PHE A 124 -17.54 2.16 21.70
C PHE A 124 -16.80 1.76 20.41
N LEU A 125 -17.51 1.21 19.42
CA LEU A 125 -16.91 0.79 18.14
C LEU A 125 -16.36 1.98 17.35
N ALA A 126 -17.09 3.10 17.33
CA ALA A 126 -16.65 4.32 16.67
C ALA A 126 -15.42 4.92 17.36
N SER A 127 -15.38 4.93 18.70
CA SER A 127 -14.20 5.35 19.46
C SER A 127 -12.99 4.46 19.16
N TRP A 128 -13.15 3.14 19.14
CA TRP A 128 -12.08 2.21 18.75
C TRP A 128 -11.55 2.57 17.36
N LEU A 129 -12.42 2.60 16.35
CA LEU A 129 -12.05 2.92 14.97
C LEU A 129 -11.30 4.25 14.88
N LEU A 130 -11.87 5.33 15.41
CA LEU A 130 -11.31 6.68 15.29
C LEU A 130 -10.00 6.85 16.07
N VAL A 131 -9.88 6.24 17.26
CA VAL A 131 -8.63 6.30 18.05
C VAL A 131 -7.52 5.54 17.34
N VAL A 132 -7.79 4.35 16.79
CA VAL A 132 -6.77 3.59 16.05
C VAL A 132 -6.37 4.32 14.76
N MET A 133 -7.32 4.87 14.00
CA MET A 133 -7.00 5.67 12.81
C MET A 133 -6.14 6.88 13.17
N ALA A 134 -6.49 7.62 14.24
CA ALA A 134 -5.71 8.75 14.72
C ALA A 134 -4.31 8.32 15.19
N ALA A 135 -4.18 7.19 15.89
CA ALA A 135 -2.89 6.66 16.33
C ALA A 135 -2.00 6.32 15.14
N ILE A 136 -2.53 5.70 14.09
CA ILE A 136 -1.76 5.40 12.87
C ILE A 136 -1.31 6.70 12.19
N ILE A 137 -2.21 7.67 12.02
CA ILE A 137 -1.90 8.96 11.38
C ILE A 137 -0.84 9.72 12.19
N LEU A 138 -0.95 9.77 13.51
CA LEU A 138 -0.09 10.61 14.35
C LEU A 138 1.23 9.94 14.73
N LEU A 139 1.21 8.63 14.99
CA LEU A 139 2.33 7.91 15.63
C LEU A 139 3.12 7.04 14.66
N LEU A 140 2.56 6.67 13.51
CA LEU A 140 3.23 5.80 12.55
C LEU A 140 3.74 6.61 11.34
N PRO A 141 4.89 6.22 10.76
CA PRO A 141 5.52 6.97 9.67
C PRO A 141 4.71 6.94 8.38
N HIS A 142 3.93 5.87 8.16
CA HIS A 142 3.14 5.66 6.95
C HIS A 142 1.97 4.72 7.24
N VAL A 143 0.99 4.66 6.34
CA VAL A 143 -0.13 3.71 6.43
C VAL A 143 0.24 2.41 5.72
N THR A 144 -0.21 1.28 6.27
CA THR A 144 0.02 -0.06 5.71
C THR A 144 -1.21 -0.93 5.97
N ALA A 145 -1.37 -1.99 5.17
CA ALA A 145 -2.40 -3.00 5.39
C ALA A 145 -2.30 -3.66 6.78
N LYS A 146 -1.09 -3.92 7.30
CA LYS A 146 -0.94 -4.53 8.65
C LYS A 146 -1.48 -3.63 9.76
N TYR A 147 -1.40 -2.31 9.60
CA TYR A 147 -1.93 -1.37 10.60
C TYR A 147 -3.45 -1.30 10.58
N THR A 148 -4.09 -1.54 9.42
CA THR A 148 -5.55 -1.47 9.32
C THR A 148 -6.26 -2.61 10.03
N LEU A 149 -5.59 -3.77 10.22
CA LEU A 149 -6.12 -4.91 10.96
C LEU A 149 -6.66 -4.51 12.35
N ALA A 150 -6.01 -3.53 12.99
CA ALA A 150 -6.41 -3.05 14.31
C ALA A 150 -7.79 -2.37 14.33
N PHE A 151 -8.30 -1.90 13.19
CA PHE A 151 -9.62 -1.31 13.07
C PHE A 151 -10.58 -2.08 12.14
N THR A 152 -10.15 -3.14 11.46
CA THR A 152 -11.01 -3.94 10.57
C THR A 152 -12.21 -4.54 11.32
N ALA A 153 -11.99 -5.03 12.55
CA ALA A 153 -13.05 -5.61 13.37
C ALA A 153 -14.15 -4.60 13.75
N PRO A 154 -13.85 -3.45 14.39
CA PRO A 154 -14.89 -2.47 14.70
C PRO A 154 -15.55 -1.91 13.44
N LEU A 155 -14.82 -1.71 12.35
CA LEU A 155 -15.39 -1.26 11.08
C LEU A 155 -16.41 -2.27 10.52
N THR A 156 -16.07 -3.56 10.49
CA THR A 156 -16.96 -4.61 9.99
C THR A 156 -18.25 -4.66 10.81
N LEU A 157 -18.15 -4.57 12.14
CA LEU A 157 -19.32 -4.55 13.04
C LEU A 157 -20.19 -3.30 12.81
N ILE A 158 -19.57 -2.13 12.59
CA ILE A 158 -20.31 -0.91 12.25
C ILE A 158 -21.04 -1.06 10.92
N VAL A 159 -20.40 -1.62 9.89
CA VAL A 159 -21.02 -1.85 8.58
C VAL A 159 -22.24 -2.76 8.70
N VAL A 160 -22.13 -3.87 9.42
CA VAL A 160 -23.27 -4.77 9.67
C VAL A 160 -24.39 -4.04 10.40
N ALA A 161 -24.07 -3.27 11.44
CA ALA A 161 -25.06 -2.51 12.20
C ALA A 161 -25.75 -1.43 11.35
N GLU A 162 -25.02 -0.73 10.48
CA GLU A 162 -25.57 0.26 9.55
C GLU A 162 -26.51 -0.39 8.53
N LEU A 163 -26.15 -1.56 8.00
CA LEU A 163 -26.98 -2.32 7.06
C LEU A 163 -28.27 -2.83 7.70
N GLU A 164 -28.20 -3.42 8.91
CA GLU A 164 -29.39 -3.89 9.64
C GLU A 164 -30.37 -2.76 9.98
N ARG A 165 -29.87 -1.53 10.16
CA ARG A 165 -30.68 -0.35 10.47
C ARG A 165 -31.22 0.35 9.24
N GLY A 166 -30.50 0.30 8.12
CA GLY A 166 -30.87 0.95 6.87
C GLY A 166 -31.80 0.11 6.00
N LEU A 167 -31.75 -1.22 6.13
CA LEU A 167 -32.52 -2.17 5.32
C LEU A 167 -33.42 -3.03 6.23
N SER A 168 -34.68 -3.20 5.84
CA SER A 168 -35.58 -4.14 6.53
C SER A 168 -35.06 -5.57 6.45
N ARG A 169 -35.14 -6.30 7.58
CA ARG A 169 -34.82 -7.74 7.60
C ARG A 169 -35.66 -8.48 6.57
N GLY A 170 -34.99 -9.22 5.68
CA GLY A 170 -35.63 -9.92 4.57
C GLY A 170 -34.61 -10.34 3.50
N PRO A 171 -35.08 -10.96 2.40
CA PRO A 171 -34.19 -11.56 1.39
C PRO A 171 -33.25 -10.55 0.72
N ARG A 172 -33.63 -9.27 0.64
CA ARG A 172 -32.78 -8.21 0.08
C ARG A 172 -31.55 -7.93 0.93
N LEU A 173 -31.70 -7.84 2.25
CA LEU A 173 -30.58 -7.67 3.17
C LEU A 173 -29.65 -8.87 3.13
N THR A 174 -30.21 -10.09 3.12
CA THR A 174 -29.44 -11.33 3.00
C THR A 174 -28.66 -11.39 1.69
N ALA A 175 -29.27 -11.04 0.56
CA ALA A 175 -28.60 -10.97 -0.73
C ALA A 175 -27.49 -9.90 -0.76
N PHE A 176 -27.73 -8.72 -0.17
CA PHE A 176 -26.73 -7.66 -0.08
C PHE A 176 -25.52 -8.08 0.76
N ILE A 177 -25.75 -8.68 1.94
CA ILE A 177 -24.69 -9.20 2.81
C ILE A 177 -23.93 -10.33 2.09
N GLY A 178 -24.65 -11.27 1.47
CA GLY A 178 -24.04 -12.37 0.72
C GLY A 178 -23.16 -11.87 -0.43
N LEU A 179 -23.64 -10.89 -1.20
CA LEU A 179 -22.86 -10.25 -2.27
C LEU A 179 -21.64 -9.50 -1.71
N THR A 180 -21.80 -8.77 -0.61
CA THR A 180 -20.71 -8.06 0.05
C THR A 180 -19.62 -9.02 0.49
N LEU A 181 -19.98 -10.13 1.14
CA LEU A 181 -19.04 -11.17 1.54
C LEU A 181 -18.34 -11.81 0.34
N ALA A 182 -19.10 -12.13 -0.71
CA ALA A 182 -18.54 -12.73 -1.93
C ALA A 182 -17.54 -11.79 -2.62
N LEU A 183 -17.86 -10.50 -2.75
CA LEU A 183 -16.99 -9.50 -3.37
C LEU A 183 -15.77 -9.18 -2.49
N THR A 184 -15.94 -9.06 -1.17
CA THR A 184 -14.82 -8.91 -0.23
C THR A 184 -13.88 -10.11 -0.29
N PHE A 185 -14.43 -11.33 -0.31
CA PHE A 185 -13.63 -12.56 -0.44
C PHE A 185 -12.89 -12.60 -1.77
N ALA A 186 -13.58 -12.33 -2.89
CA ALA A 186 -12.97 -12.33 -4.22
C ALA A 186 -11.84 -11.29 -4.32
N GLY A 187 -12.06 -10.08 -3.79
CA GLY A 187 -11.05 -9.02 -3.74
C GLY A 187 -9.85 -9.42 -2.88
N GLY A 188 -10.08 -9.87 -1.65
CA GLY A 188 -9.01 -10.32 -0.75
C GLY A 188 -8.22 -11.51 -1.31
N PHE A 189 -8.89 -12.45 -1.95
CA PHE A 189 -8.25 -13.57 -2.63
C PHE A 189 -7.40 -13.11 -3.82
N ALA A 190 -7.91 -12.18 -4.62
CA ALA A 190 -7.16 -11.61 -5.74
C ALA A 190 -5.88 -10.89 -5.27
N LEU A 191 -5.96 -10.10 -4.19
CA LEU A 191 -4.79 -9.47 -3.59
C LEU A 191 -3.82 -10.50 -2.99
N SER A 192 -4.33 -11.56 -2.37
CA SER A 192 -3.49 -12.65 -1.83
C SER A 192 -2.71 -13.38 -2.94
N VAL A 193 -3.35 -13.57 -4.11
CA VAL A 193 -2.68 -14.12 -5.30
C VAL A 193 -1.59 -13.17 -5.80
N THR A 194 -1.84 -11.86 -5.80
CA THR A 194 -0.83 -10.86 -6.16
C THR A 194 0.38 -10.91 -5.22
N ASP A 195 0.14 -10.97 -3.92
CA ASP A 195 1.20 -11.04 -2.91
C ASP A 195 2.04 -12.32 -3.07
N TYR A 196 1.38 -13.45 -3.29
CA TYR A 196 2.05 -14.72 -3.58
C TYR A 196 2.94 -14.62 -4.83
N ARG A 197 2.49 -13.95 -5.89
CA ARG A 197 3.26 -13.77 -7.13
C ARG A 197 4.50 -12.89 -6.93
N LEU A 198 4.37 -11.82 -6.15
CA LEU A 198 5.53 -11.01 -5.74
C LEU A 198 6.53 -11.84 -4.95
N ALA A 199 6.08 -12.59 -3.94
CA ALA A 199 6.95 -13.45 -3.16
C ALA A 199 7.59 -14.59 -3.99
N ALA A 200 6.86 -15.15 -4.94
CA ALA A 200 7.36 -16.16 -5.87
C ALA A 200 8.47 -15.61 -6.77
N SER A 201 8.35 -14.35 -7.22
CA SER A 201 9.37 -13.71 -8.05
C SER A 201 10.76 -13.69 -7.41
N TYR A 202 10.82 -13.51 -6.08
CA TYR A 202 12.07 -13.55 -5.31
C TYR A 202 12.71 -14.93 -5.29
N ARG A 203 11.90 -15.96 -5.04
CA ARG A 203 12.36 -17.36 -5.05
C ARG A 203 12.88 -17.75 -6.44
N ASP A 204 12.09 -17.44 -7.45
CA ASP A 204 12.36 -17.88 -8.82
C ASP A 204 13.58 -17.13 -9.41
N LEU A 205 13.76 -15.84 -9.08
CA LEU A 205 14.98 -15.12 -9.42
C LEU A 205 16.20 -15.76 -8.75
N ALA A 206 16.18 -15.92 -7.43
CA ALA A 206 17.32 -16.42 -6.66
C ALA A 206 17.85 -17.74 -7.24
N ALA A 207 16.96 -18.71 -7.47
CA ALA A 207 17.32 -20.01 -8.05
C ALA A 207 17.89 -19.91 -9.49
N SER A 208 17.60 -18.84 -10.23
CA SER A 208 18.02 -18.66 -11.62
C SER A 208 19.34 -17.89 -11.79
N VAL A 209 19.84 -17.21 -10.75
CA VAL A 209 20.99 -16.28 -10.87
C VAL A 209 22.24 -17.00 -11.40
N GLY A 210 22.57 -18.16 -10.84
CA GLY A 210 23.76 -18.93 -11.23
C GLY A 210 23.75 -19.34 -12.71
N GLU A 211 22.64 -19.88 -13.20
CA GLU A 211 22.49 -20.26 -14.62
C GLU A 211 22.45 -19.03 -15.53
N ARG A 212 21.69 -18.00 -15.14
CA ARG A 212 21.42 -16.84 -15.99
C ARG A 212 22.63 -15.94 -16.21
N PHE A 213 23.48 -15.78 -15.20
CA PHE A 213 24.59 -14.83 -15.26
C PHE A 213 25.97 -15.49 -15.26
N SER A 214 26.07 -16.77 -14.88
CA SER A 214 27.35 -17.50 -14.79
C SER A 214 28.45 -16.64 -14.13
N PRO A 215 28.21 -16.11 -12.92
CA PRO A 215 29.11 -15.14 -12.30
C PRO A 215 30.51 -15.73 -12.12
N GLU A 216 31.52 -14.95 -12.53
CA GLU A 216 32.93 -15.32 -12.31
C GLU A 216 33.38 -15.04 -10.86
N GLY A 217 32.71 -14.10 -10.19
CA GLY A 217 32.95 -13.70 -8.80
C GLY A 217 31.81 -14.08 -7.85
N GLU A 218 31.81 -13.45 -6.68
CA GLU A 218 30.75 -13.63 -5.68
C GLU A 218 29.48 -12.87 -6.09
N VAL A 219 28.32 -13.40 -5.70
CA VAL A 219 27.04 -12.70 -5.87
C VAL A 219 26.63 -12.11 -4.53
N TRP A 220 26.51 -10.80 -4.54
CA TRP A 220 26.00 -9.99 -3.45
C TRP A 220 24.58 -9.55 -3.76
N PHE A 221 23.81 -9.28 -2.72
CA PHE A 221 22.47 -8.74 -2.89
C PHE A 221 22.11 -7.75 -1.79
N VAL A 222 21.22 -6.83 -2.14
CA VAL A 222 20.59 -5.90 -1.22
C VAL A 222 19.09 -6.17 -1.23
N GLY A 223 18.45 -6.11 -0.07
CA GLY A 223 17.00 -6.26 0.05
C GLY A 223 16.61 -7.19 1.19
N GLU A 224 15.35 -7.09 1.59
CA GLU A 224 14.84 -7.66 2.84
C GLU A 224 13.69 -8.66 2.62
N TRP A 225 13.10 -9.12 3.72
CA TRP A 225 11.93 -10.00 3.76
C TRP A 225 12.19 -11.34 3.05
N GLY A 226 11.27 -11.75 2.18
CA GLY A 226 11.39 -13.00 1.41
C GLY A 226 12.59 -13.00 0.47
N PHE A 227 13.00 -11.84 -0.07
CA PHE A 227 14.13 -11.76 -0.99
C PHE A 227 15.43 -12.22 -0.32
N ARG A 228 15.71 -11.70 0.87
CA ARG A 228 16.87 -12.11 1.66
C ARG A 228 16.90 -13.61 1.93
N HIS A 229 15.75 -14.15 2.36
CA HIS A 229 15.66 -15.58 2.68
C HIS A 229 16.04 -16.46 1.48
N TYR A 230 15.52 -16.16 0.29
CA TYR A 230 15.80 -16.97 -0.90
C TYR A 230 17.22 -16.75 -1.44
N MET A 231 17.75 -15.54 -1.41
CA MET A 231 19.12 -15.26 -1.85
C MET A 231 20.17 -15.93 -0.94
N GLU A 232 19.99 -15.87 0.40
CA GLU A 232 20.87 -16.57 1.35
C GLU A 232 20.76 -18.09 1.21
N ALA A 233 19.58 -18.63 0.90
CA ALA A 233 19.37 -20.07 0.70
C ALA A 233 20.13 -20.62 -0.52
N GLU A 234 20.31 -19.81 -1.56
CA GLU A 234 21.15 -20.13 -2.74
C GLU A 234 22.65 -19.86 -2.49
N GLY A 235 23.02 -19.41 -1.29
CA GLY A 235 24.39 -19.18 -0.88
C GLY A 235 24.96 -17.81 -1.24
N TYR A 236 24.13 -16.86 -1.67
CA TYR A 236 24.56 -15.49 -1.99
C TYR A 236 24.74 -14.65 -0.72
N ARG A 237 25.54 -13.58 -0.83
CA ARG A 237 25.96 -12.77 0.31
C ARG A 237 25.11 -11.51 0.46
N TYR A 238 24.55 -11.33 1.65
CA TYR A 238 23.84 -10.10 2.00
C TYR A 238 24.82 -8.93 2.13
N LEU A 239 24.51 -7.81 1.48
CA LEU A 239 25.31 -6.59 1.46
C LEU A 239 24.69 -5.54 2.39
N THR A 240 25.38 -5.19 3.48
CA THR A 240 24.95 -4.11 4.37
C THR A 240 25.25 -2.73 3.77
N SER A 241 24.63 -1.67 4.30
CA SER A 241 24.76 -0.31 3.76
C SER A 241 26.16 0.30 3.89
N ASP A 242 26.99 -0.26 4.76
CA ASP A 242 28.36 0.18 5.04
C ASP A 242 29.43 -0.78 4.50
N ASP A 243 29.02 -1.86 3.82
CA ASP A 243 29.95 -2.89 3.34
C ASP A 243 30.59 -2.53 1.99
N THR A 244 31.92 -2.59 1.96
CA THR A 244 32.78 -2.32 0.79
C THR A 244 33.55 -3.56 0.31
N SER A 245 33.19 -4.73 0.87
CA SER A 245 33.77 -6.03 0.54
C SER A 245 33.63 -6.46 -0.92
N PRO A 246 32.58 -6.10 -1.68
CA PRO A 246 32.47 -6.52 -3.08
C PRO A 246 33.70 -6.15 -3.92
N ALA A 247 34.28 -7.17 -4.54
CA ALA A 247 35.49 -7.09 -5.35
C ALA A 247 35.15 -6.83 -6.82
N ALA A 248 36.13 -6.42 -7.60
CA ALA A 248 35.93 -6.24 -9.04
C ALA A 248 35.59 -7.59 -9.70
N GLY A 249 34.53 -7.63 -10.50
CA GLY A 249 34.01 -8.86 -11.12
C GLY A 249 32.86 -9.53 -10.33
N ASP A 250 32.61 -9.11 -9.10
CA ASP A 250 31.44 -9.55 -8.34
C ASP A 250 30.13 -8.96 -8.91
N LEU A 251 29.01 -9.61 -8.63
CA LEU A 251 27.67 -9.10 -8.96
C LEU A 251 26.99 -8.53 -7.72
N VAL A 252 26.20 -7.48 -7.90
CA VAL A 252 25.25 -6.96 -6.91
C VAL A 252 23.85 -6.99 -7.51
N ILE A 253 22.91 -7.63 -6.83
CA ILE A 253 21.51 -7.72 -7.24
C ILE A 253 20.62 -6.95 -6.26
N SER A 254 19.73 -6.11 -6.77
CA SER A 254 18.79 -5.32 -5.95
C SER A 254 17.39 -5.36 -6.57
N PRO A 255 16.34 -5.70 -5.81
CA PRO A 255 14.96 -5.55 -6.27
C PRO A 255 14.53 -4.07 -6.22
N ALA A 256 13.58 -3.68 -7.06
CA ALA A 256 13.10 -2.30 -7.14
C ALA A 256 12.34 -1.86 -5.87
N VAL A 257 11.74 -2.80 -5.13
CA VAL A 257 11.09 -2.54 -3.84
C VAL A 257 12.09 -2.30 -2.70
N THR A 258 13.40 -2.32 -2.95
CA THR A 258 14.41 -2.01 -1.94
C THR A 258 14.82 -0.53 -1.96
N ASP A 259 14.69 0.13 -0.80
CA ASP A 259 15.16 1.52 -0.57
C ASP A 259 16.46 1.55 0.25
N TRP A 260 17.29 0.51 0.13
CA TRP A 260 18.44 0.37 1.00
C TRP A 260 19.67 1.07 0.39
N PRO A 261 20.24 2.07 1.08
CA PRO A 261 21.38 2.81 0.55
C PRO A 261 22.62 1.92 0.52
N LEU A 262 23.38 2.04 -0.56
CA LEU A 262 24.69 1.44 -0.70
C LEU A 262 25.79 2.39 -0.22
N GLU A 263 26.92 1.84 0.20
CA GLU A 263 28.09 2.63 0.55
C GLU A 263 28.56 3.45 -0.68
N PRO A 264 28.80 4.78 -0.54
CA PRO A 264 29.08 5.65 -1.68
C PRO A 264 30.25 5.22 -2.57
N THR A 265 31.36 4.73 -2.00
CA THR A 265 32.52 4.28 -2.79
C THR A 265 32.23 2.99 -3.55
N LEU A 266 31.40 2.10 -3.01
CA LEU A 266 30.89 0.94 -3.73
C LEU A 266 29.93 1.36 -4.84
N ALA A 267 28.98 2.24 -4.57
CA ALA A 267 28.00 2.72 -5.55
C ALA A 267 28.68 3.33 -6.79
N LEU A 268 29.79 4.07 -6.61
CA LEU A 268 30.59 4.62 -7.71
C LEU A 268 31.26 3.57 -8.61
N ARG A 269 31.38 2.32 -8.14
CA ARG A 269 31.97 1.20 -8.87
C ARG A 269 30.93 0.34 -9.57
N LEU A 270 29.65 0.47 -9.24
CA LEU A 270 28.59 -0.35 -9.83
C LEU A 270 28.28 0.07 -11.25
N GLN A 271 28.31 -0.90 -12.15
CA GLN A 271 27.97 -0.74 -13.56
C GLN A 271 26.72 -1.55 -13.87
N PRO A 272 25.67 -0.96 -14.47
CA PRO A 272 24.49 -1.71 -14.86
C PRO A 272 24.86 -2.84 -15.81
N LEU A 273 24.52 -4.08 -15.44
CA LEU A 273 24.74 -5.26 -16.26
C LEU A 273 23.43 -5.68 -16.95
N ALA A 274 22.35 -5.79 -16.18
CA ALA A 274 21.04 -6.18 -16.68
C ALA A 274 19.92 -5.67 -15.77
N VAL A 275 18.70 -5.61 -16.32
CA VAL A 275 17.47 -5.51 -15.55
C VAL A 275 16.65 -6.76 -15.83
N VAL A 276 16.26 -7.47 -14.77
CA VAL A 276 15.38 -8.63 -14.84
C VAL A 276 13.98 -8.20 -14.43
N GLU A 277 13.08 -8.11 -15.41
CA GLU A 277 11.66 -7.86 -15.13
C GLU A 277 10.89 -9.16 -15.06
N VAL A 278 10.11 -9.34 -13.99
CA VAL A 278 9.19 -10.47 -13.84
C VAL A 278 7.82 -10.03 -14.35
N GLN A 279 7.54 -10.41 -15.59
CA GLN A 279 6.28 -10.10 -16.26
C GLN A 279 5.22 -11.15 -15.93
N ASP A 280 3.97 -10.69 -15.76
CA ASP A 280 2.83 -11.55 -15.51
C ASP A 280 1.54 -10.91 -16.05
N ALA A 281 0.66 -11.74 -16.60
CA ALA A 281 -0.64 -11.30 -17.15
C ALA A 281 -1.67 -10.98 -16.05
N TRP A 282 -1.36 -11.26 -14.78
CA TRP A 282 -2.20 -10.85 -13.66
C TRP A 282 -2.20 -9.32 -13.55
N PRO A 283 -3.35 -8.64 -13.50
CA PRO A 283 -3.39 -7.19 -13.69
C PRO A 283 -3.26 -6.37 -12.40
N LEU A 284 -2.96 -7.00 -11.25
CA LEU A 284 -2.91 -6.32 -9.95
C LEU A 284 -1.47 -6.21 -9.42
N ARG A 285 -1.14 -5.08 -8.79
CA ARG A 285 0.15 -4.84 -8.11
C ARG A 285 -0.06 -4.38 -6.67
N LEU A 286 0.81 -4.83 -5.76
CA LEU A 286 0.76 -4.48 -4.32
C LEU A 286 1.94 -3.61 -3.87
N MET A 287 3.14 -3.81 -4.43
CA MET A 287 4.36 -3.10 -4.07
C MET A 287 5.07 -2.73 -5.37
N ASN A 288 4.60 -1.68 -6.03
CA ASN A 288 5.15 -1.23 -7.30
C ASN A 288 4.96 0.28 -7.42
N SER A 289 6.07 1.02 -7.38
CA SER A 289 6.08 2.48 -7.44
C SER A 289 5.70 3.04 -8.79
N GLY A 290 5.97 2.32 -9.90
CA GLY A 290 5.50 2.69 -11.23
C GLY A 290 3.98 2.61 -11.37
N ALA A 291 3.33 1.67 -10.66
CA ALA A 291 1.89 1.50 -10.63
C ALA A 291 1.20 2.29 -9.50
N ASP A 292 1.97 2.96 -8.64
CA ASP A 292 1.52 3.65 -7.44
C ASP A 292 0.83 2.73 -6.41
N ALA A 293 1.35 1.51 -6.25
CA ALA A 293 0.86 0.51 -5.29
C ALA A 293 1.82 0.34 -4.09
N GLY A 294 1.31 0.56 -2.88
CA GLY A 294 2.05 0.50 -1.62
C GLY A 294 1.30 -0.19 -0.49
N PHE A 295 0.91 -1.46 -0.67
CA PHE A 295 0.17 -2.28 0.30
C PHE A 295 0.86 -2.37 1.67
N TYR A 296 2.18 -2.55 1.68
CA TYR A 296 2.99 -2.61 2.91
C TYR A 296 3.55 -1.25 3.33
N GLY A 297 3.23 -0.18 2.63
CA GLY A 297 3.64 1.17 2.97
C GLY A 297 3.36 2.17 1.86
N THR A 298 2.69 3.25 2.23
CA THR A 298 2.35 4.35 1.30
C THR A 298 3.57 5.08 0.71
N HIS A 299 4.78 4.79 1.19
CA HIS A 299 6.02 5.29 0.59
C HIS A 299 6.31 4.68 -0.79
N TRP A 300 5.81 3.47 -1.05
CA TRP A 300 5.95 2.81 -2.36
C TRP A 300 4.85 3.16 -3.34
N GLY A 301 3.75 3.72 -2.86
CA GLY A 301 2.64 4.10 -3.70
C GLY A 301 1.43 4.48 -2.85
N LEU A 302 0.66 5.44 -3.33
CA LEU A 302 -0.48 6.00 -2.60
C LEU A 302 -1.61 4.98 -2.41
N LEU A 303 -1.85 4.14 -3.43
CA LEU A 303 -2.91 3.15 -3.39
C LEU A 303 -2.47 1.89 -2.64
N PRO A 304 -3.36 1.24 -1.87
CA PRO A 304 -3.05 -0.06 -1.28
C PRO A 304 -2.82 -1.15 -2.34
N PHE A 305 -3.38 -0.98 -3.55
CA PHE A 305 -3.16 -1.84 -4.71
C PHE A 305 -3.50 -1.07 -5.99
N ALA A 306 -2.90 -1.47 -7.10
CA ALA A 306 -3.13 -0.84 -8.40
C ALA A 306 -3.50 -1.87 -9.47
N VAL A 307 -4.20 -1.41 -10.51
CA VAL A 307 -4.44 -2.18 -11.73
C VAL A 307 -3.44 -1.70 -12.77
N SER A 308 -2.49 -2.54 -13.14
CA SER A 308 -1.38 -2.17 -14.02
C SER A 308 -0.75 -3.36 -14.73
N ASP A 309 -0.16 -3.09 -15.89
CA ASP A 309 0.66 -4.01 -16.68
C ASP A 309 2.16 -3.86 -16.39
N GLU A 310 2.55 -3.01 -15.41
CA GLU A 310 3.93 -2.93 -14.91
C GLU A 310 4.44 -4.32 -14.48
N PRO A 311 5.76 -4.58 -14.44
CA PRO A 311 6.28 -5.84 -13.93
C PRO A 311 5.78 -6.15 -12.51
N VAL A 312 5.68 -7.43 -12.16
CA VAL A 312 5.43 -7.85 -10.77
C VAL A 312 6.52 -7.31 -9.85
N GLU A 313 7.77 -7.42 -10.31
CA GLU A 313 8.98 -6.92 -9.68
C GLU A 313 10.05 -6.72 -10.76
N SER A 314 11.00 -5.83 -10.52
CA SER A 314 12.21 -5.72 -11.33
C SER A 314 13.45 -5.81 -10.46
N PHE A 315 14.50 -6.44 -11.00
CA PHE A 315 15.77 -6.62 -10.32
C PHE A 315 16.88 -6.00 -11.14
N GLU A 316 17.59 -5.07 -10.54
CA GLU A 316 18.81 -4.51 -11.09
C GLU A 316 19.97 -5.45 -10.78
N VAL A 317 20.69 -5.84 -11.82
CA VAL A 317 21.91 -6.63 -11.73
C VAL A 317 23.05 -5.73 -12.15
N MET A 318 24.01 -5.56 -11.27
CA MET A 318 25.12 -4.66 -11.44
C MET A 318 26.44 -5.43 -11.30
N LEU A 319 27.40 -5.11 -12.16
CA LEU A 319 28.76 -5.61 -12.07
C LEU A 319 29.60 -4.63 -11.25
N VAL A 320 30.39 -5.16 -10.33
CA VAL A 320 31.31 -4.35 -9.54
C VAL A 320 32.58 -4.07 -10.34
N GLY A 321 32.83 -2.80 -10.61
CA GLY A 321 34.03 -2.32 -11.29
C GLY A 321 35.29 -2.31 -10.40
N PRO A 322 36.47 -2.05 -11.01
CA PRO A 322 37.73 -1.92 -10.30
C PRO A 322 37.69 -0.78 -9.29
N ARG A 323 38.45 -0.90 -8.20
CA ARG A 323 38.66 0.22 -7.28
C ARG A 323 39.39 1.32 -8.04
N THR A 324 38.84 2.53 -8.05
CA THR A 324 39.56 3.71 -8.54
C THR A 324 40.79 3.89 -7.67
N ALA A 325 41.98 3.77 -8.26
CA ALA A 325 43.21 4.08 -7.56
C ALA A 325 43.15 5.56 -7.13
N GLY A 326 43.10 5.80 -5.83
CA GLY A 326 43.08 7.14 -5.28
C GLY A 326 44.27 7.95 -5.80
N ARG A 327 44.00 9.14 -6.32
CA ARG A 327 44.98 10.22 -6.36
C ARG A 327 45.39 10.45 -4.90
N PRO A 328 46.68 10.37 -4.54
CA PRO A 328 47.10 10.62 -3.18
C PRO A 328 46.81 12.09 -2.83
N ASP A 329 46.37 12.32 -1.60
CA ASP A 329 46.27 13.63 -0.95
C ASP A 329 47.59 14.42 -1.02
#